data_AF-A0A5E4MX13-F1
#
_entry.id   AF-A0A5E4MX13-F1
#
_cell.length_a   1.000
_cell.length_b   1.000
_cell.length_c   1.000
_cell.angle_alpha   90.00
_cell.angle_beta   90.00
_cell.angle_gamma   90.00
#
_symmetry.space_group_name_H-M   'P 1'
#
loop_
_entity.id
_entity.type
_entity.pdbx_description
1 polymer ?
#
loop_
_entity_poly.entity_id
_entity_poly.type
_entity_poly.pdbx_seq_one_letter_code
_entity_poly.pdbx_strand_id
1 'polypeptide(L)'
;MDVIDAVCLWAVHQKMRRRRQMRERKYWVHPILNKRLSHSLYIAVTSRVTYAFIPNIQWVLAQQWFSPTHFSEQFLTGHGAFQAYLHRFSISGVVVWDCNGSLTEDSWHVLLPCPLHTEPRLQLTEDLCASGIRGPWNAADLVASSRSPVTLERFARAILS
;
A
#
# COMPACT_ATOMS: atom_id res chain seq x y z
N MET A 1 -31.85 22.30 -36.44
CA MET A 1 -30.66 21.97 -35.62
C MET A 1 -29.47 22.40 -36.45
N ASP A 2 -28.77 23.45 -36.03
CA ASP A 2 -27.66 24.01 -36.82
C ASP A 2 -26.48 23.04 -36.81
N VAL A 3 -25.65 23.06 -37.85
CA VAL A 3 -24.42 22.25 -37.95
C VAL A 3 -23.52 22.54 -36.74
N ILE A 4 -23.50 23.78 -36.29
CA ILE A 4 -22.77 24.23 -35.10
C ILE A 4 -23.31 23.54 -33.83
N ASP A 5 -24.63 23.45 -33.67
CA ASP A 5 -25.25 22.76 -32.54
C ASP A 5 -24.95 21.26 -32.53
N ALA A 6 -24.96 20.63 -33.70
CA ALA A 6 -24.65 19.20 -33.85
C ALA A 6 -23.18 18.89 -33.49
N VAL A 7 -22.25 19.76 -33.90
CA VAL A 7 -20.82 19.64 -33.55
C VAL A 7 -20.61 19.86 -32.06
N CYS A 8 -21.26 20.86 -31.46
CA CYS A 8 -21.20 21.12 -30.03
C CYS A 8 -21.74 19.94 -29.20
N LEU A 9 -22.90 19.38 -29.60
CA LEU A 9 -23.47 18.19 -28.96
C LEU A 9 -22.56 16.97 -29.08
N TRP A 10 -21.96 16.74 -30.25
CA TRP A 10 -21.00 15.65 -30.44
C TRP A 10 -19.74 15.82 -29.60
N ALA A 11 -19.19 17.03 -29.50
CA ALA A 11 -18.03 17.33 -28.66
C ALA A 11 -18.32 17.12 -27.17
N VAL A 12 -19.50 17.54 -26.69
CA VAL A 12 -19.96 17.31 -25.31
C VAL A 12 -20.18 15.83 -25.05
N HIS A 13 -20.86 15.12 -25.95
CA HIS A 13 -21.08 13.68 -25.85
C HIS A 13 -19.75 12.91 -25.81
N GLN A 14 -18.78 13.28 -26.65
CA GLN A 14 -17.44 12.69 -26.66
C GLN A 14 -16.69 12.97 -25.35
N LYS A 15 -16.78 14.19 -24.80
CA LYS A 15 -16.18 14.55 -23.51
C LYS A 15 -16.82 13.78 -22.35
N MET A 16 -18.14 13.62 -22.36
CA MET A 16 -18.87 12.82 -21.37
C MET A 16 -18.53 11.34 -21.48
N ARG A 17 -18.45 10.78 -22.69
CA ARG A 17 -18.04 9.38 -22.94
C ARG A 17 -16.60 9.12 -22.47
N ARG A 18 -15.67 10.04 -22.74
CA ARG A 18 -14.28 9.97 -22.23
C ARG A 18 -14.23 10.06 -20.70
N ARG A 19 -15.04 10.94 -20.08
CA ARG A 19 -15.16 11.04 -18.61
C ARG A 19 -15.77 9.78 -18.00
N ARG A 20 -16.75 9.16 -18.66
CA ARG A 20 -17.36 7.89 -18.22
C ARG A 20 -16.37 6.74 -18.31
N GLN A 21 -15.63 6.64 -19.42
CA GLN A 21 -14.52 5.70 -19.58
C GLN A 21 -13.39 5.95 -18.57
N MET A 22 -13.05 7.20 -18.24
CA MET A 22 -12.05 7.49 -17.19
C MET A 22 -12.55 7.14 -15.78
N ARG A 23 -13.85 7.30 -15.51
CA ARG A 23 -14.47 6.88 -14.23
C ARG A 23 -14.54 5.35 -14.09
N GLU A 24 -14.77 4.63 -15.18
CA GLU A 24 -14.70 3.16 -15.23
C GLU A 24 -13.25 2.64 -15.18
N ARG A 25 -12.29 3.39 -15.73
CA ARG A 25 -10.84 3.11 -15.67
C ARG A 25 -10.20 3.42 -14.32
N LYS A 26 -10.96 3.43 -13.22
CA LYS A 26 -10.35 3.52 -11.88
C LYS A 26 -9.57 2.24 -11.54
N TYR A 27 -9.89 1.09 -12.15
CA TYR A 27 -9.11 -0.15 -12.03
C TYR A 27 -9.19 -1.04 -13.29
N TRP A 28 -8.72 -0.57 -14.46
CA TRP A 28 -8.48 -1.51 -15.57
C TRP A 28 -7.13 -2.21 -15.36
N VAL A 29 -7.18 -3.38 -14.72
CA VAL A 29 -6.05 -4.28 -14.60
C VAL A 29 -6.02 -5.18 -15.84
N HIS A 30 -4.98 -5.07 -16.65
CA HIS A 30 -4.79 -5.94 -17.82
C HIS A 30 -4.85 -7.43 -17.38
N PRO A 31 -5.50 -8.36 -18.11
CA PRO A 31 -5.61 -9.77 -17.70
C PRO A 31 -4.25 -10.44 -17.38
N ILE A 32 -3.19 -10.05 -18.09
CA ILE A 32 -1.80 -10.42 -17.81
C ILE A 32 -1.34 -9.94 -16.42
N LEU A 33 -1.66 -8.69 -16.07
CA LEU A 33 -1.39 -8.11 -14.75
C LEU A 33 -2.25 -8.75 -13.67
N ASN A 34 -3.45 -9.27 -13.97
CA ASN A 34 -4.26 -9.96 -12.97
C ASN A 34 -3.57 -11.26 -12.51
N LYS A 35 -3.02 -12.03 -13.45
CA LYS A 35 -2.16 -13.20 -13.13
C LYS A 35 -0.87 -12.79 -12.43
N ARG A 36 -0.30 -11.64 -12.77
CA ARG A 36 0.93 -11.12 -12.15
C ARG A 36 0.71 -10.54 -10.76
N LEU A 37 -0.42 -9.91 -10.50
CA LEU A 37 -0.85 -9.42 -9.20
C LEU A 37 -1.19 -10.61 -8.30
N SER A 38 -1.93 -11.60 -8.80
CA SER A 38 -2.17 -12.83 -8.04
C SER A 38 -0.87 -13.58 -7.72
N HIS A 39 0.09 -13.63 -8.66
CA HIS A 39 1.39 -14.28 -8.44
C HIS A 39 2.32 -13.43 -7.56
N SER A 40 2.39 -12.11 -7.74
CA SER A 40 3.20 -11.21 -6.89
C SER A 40 2.63 -11.16 -5.47
N LEU A 41 1.31 -11.15 -5.33
CA LEU A 41 0.63 -11.25 -4.03
C LEU A 41 0.79 -12.66 -3.43
N TYR A 42 0.82 -13.72 -4.23
CA TYR A 42 1.14 -15.08 -3.77
C TYR A 42 2.59 -15.19 -3.28
N ILE A 43 3.57 -14.70 -4.05
CA ILE A 43 4.99 -14.62 -3.66
C ILE A 43 5.16 -13.70 -2.44
N ALA A 44 4.39 -12.62 -2.35
CA ALA A 44 4.38 -11.75 -1.20
C ALA A 44 3.86 -12.49 0.02
N VAL A 45 2.69 -13.16 -0.05
CA VAL A 45 2.10 -13.93 1.06
C VAL A 45 3.00 -15.09 1.51
N THR A 46 3.84 -15.66 0.65
CA THR A 46 4.88 -16.63 1.07
C THR A 46 6.11 -15.98 1.71
N SER A 47 6.28 -14.66 1.58
CA SER A 47 7.28 -13.90 2.33
C SER A 47 6.86 -13.82 3.81
N ARG A 48 7.83 -13.98 4.72
CA ARG A 48 7.58 -13.90 6.17
C ARG A 48 6.95 -12.58 6.60
N VAL A 49 7.21 -11.49 5.86
CA VAL A 49 6.67 -10.16 6.15
C VAL A 49 5.18 -10.11 5.82
N THR A 50 4.78 -10.34 4.56
CA THR A 50 3.36 -10.26 4.18
C THR A 50 2.51 -11.30 4.89
N TYR A 51 3.05 -12.50 5.18
CA TYR A 51 2.31 -13.52 5.90
C TYR A 51 1.83 -13.06 7.29
N ALA A 52 2.57 -12.13 7.92
CA ALA A 52 2.17 -11.57 9.22
C ALA A 52 0.98 -10.60 9.13
N PHE A 53 0.79 -9.95 7.98
CA PHE A 53 -0.37 -9.08 7.73
C PHE A 53 -1.53 -9.91 7.14
N ILE A 54 -1.22 -10.75 6.16
CA ILE A 54 -2.15 -11.46 5.30
C ILE A 54 -1.76 -12.95 5.29
N PRO A 55 -2.24 -13.75 6.24
CA PRO A 55 -1.87 -15.16 6.31
C PRO A 55 -2.56 -16.01 5.23
N ASN A 56 -3.65 -15.53 4.65
CA ASN A 56 -4.44 -16.26 3.67
C ASN A 56 -4.78 -15.36 2.47
N ILE A 57 -4.34 -15.74 1.27
CA ILE A 57 -4.66 -15.04 0.02
C ILE A 57 -6.18 -15.00 -0.27
N GLN A 58 -6.93 -16.02 0.16
CA GLN A 58 -8.38 -16.05 0.01
C GLN A 58 -9.05 -14.91 0.78
N TRP A 59 -8.47 -14.48 1.90
CA TRP A 59 -8.96 -13.33 2.64
C TRP A 59 -8.89 -12.07 1.77
N VAL A 60 -7.78 -11.84 1.07
CA VAL A 60 -7.63 -10.70 0.15
C VAL A 60 -8.61 -10.77 -1.00
N LEU A 61 -8.73 -11.95 -1.63
CA LEU A 61 -9.65 -12.14 -2.75
C LEU A 61 -11.12 -11.94 -2.34
N ALA A 62 -11.45 -12.16 -1.07
CA ALA A 62 -12.78 -11.89 -0.53
C ALA A 62 -13.03 -10.40 -0.20
N GLN A 63 -11.97 -9.61 0.02
CA GLN A 63 -12.10 -8.19 0.37
C GLN A 63 -12.13 -7.30 -0.89
N GLN A 64 -13.33 -6.90 -1.34
CA GLN A 64 -13.48 -5.97 -2.47
C GLN A 64 -12.88 -4.58 -2.23
N TRP A 65 -12.66 -4.21 -0.96
CA TRP A 65 -12.12 -2.92 -0.55
C TRP A 65 -10.60 -2.93 -0.36
N PHE A 66 -9.95 -4.10 -0.37
CA PHE A 66 -8.52 -4.21 -0.11
C PHE A 66 -7.73 -3.85 -1.37
N SER A 67 -7.21 -2.63 -1.41
CA SER A 67 -6.42 -2.11 -2.52
C SER A 67 -5.27 -1.27 -1.96
N PRO A 68 -4.16 -1.90 -1.53
CA PRO A 68 -3.00 -1.17 -1.05
C PRO A 68 -2.40 -0.31 -2.18
N THR A 69 -1.78 0.80 -1.82
CA THR A 69 -1.00 1.62 -2.76
C THR A 69 0.47 1.24 -2.73
N HIS A 70 1.26 1.72 -3.69
CA HIS A 70 2.72 1.56 -3.73
C HIS A 70 3.42 1.92 -2.40
N PHE A 71 2.93 2.86 -1.60
CA PHE A 71 3.55 3.17 -0.29
C PHE A 71 3.24 2.08 0.74
N SER A 72 1.97 1.76 0.93
CA SER A 72 1.56 0.67 1.84
C SER A 72 2.11 -0.71 1.43
N GLU A 73 2.19 -1.01 0.12
CA GLU A 73 2.71 -2.29 -0.40
C GLU A 73 4.17 -2.52 0.01
N GLN A 74 4.99 -1.46 0.07
CA GLN A 74 6.38 -1.58 0.52
C GLN A 74 6.47 -2.13 1.95
N PHE A 75 5.59 -1.67 2.85
CA PHE A 75 5.53 -2.19 4.22
C PHE A 75 4.98 -3.62 4.26
N LEU A 76 3.86 -3.86 3.57
CA LEU A 76 3.21 -5.18 3.55
C LEU A 76 4.10 -6.27 2.95
N THR A 77 5.00 -5.93 2.03
CA THR A 77 5.87 -6.90 1.36
C THR A 77 7.31 -6.90 1.90
N GLY A 78 7.70 -5.85 2.63
CA GLY A 78 9.10 -5.61 2.97
C GLY A 78 9.96 -5.26 1.75
N HIS A 79 9.36 -5.01 0.58
CA HIS A 79 10.04 -4.70 -0.68
C HIS A 79 10.07 -3.19 -0.97
N GLY A 80 10.48 -2.43 0.04
CA GLY A 80 10.56 -0.97 -0.04
C GLY A 80 11.96 -0.41 -0.14
N ALA A 81 12.03 0.91 -0.15
CA ALA A 81 13.28 1.67 -0.01
C ALA A 81 13.86 1.61 1.42
N PHE A 82 13.86 0.42 2.03
CA PHE A 82 14.49 0.16 3.34
C PHE A 82 15.93 -0.28 3.13
N GLN A 83 16.88 0.17 3.95
CA GLN A 83 18.29 -0.17 3.75
C GLN A 83 18.55 -1.67 3.71
N ALA A 84 17.87 -2.47 4.55
CA ALA A 84 18.04 -3.93 4.54
C ALA A 84 17.65 -4.55 3.18
N TYR A 85 16.59 -4.03 2.55
CA TYR A 85 16.17 -4.47 1.22
C TYR A 85 17.14 -3.98 0.14
N LEU A 86 17.50 -2.70 0.14
CA LEU A 86 18.41 -2.12 -0.84
C LEU A 86 19.80 -2.77 -0.81
N HIS A 87 20.31 -3.08 0.39
CA HIS A 87 21.58 -3.77 0.57
C HIS A 87 21.53 -5.21 0.04
N ARG A 88 20.44 -5.95 0.30
CA ARG A 88 20.24 -7.32 -0.22
C ARG A 88 20.31 -7.38 -1.75
N PHE A 89 19.87 -6.34 -2.45
CA PHE A 89 19.93 -6.23 -3.90
C PHE A 89 21.15 -5.46 -4.43
N SER A 90 22.13 -5.18 -3.55
CA SER A 90 23.37 -4.45 -3.90
C SER A 90 23.13 -3.06 -4.51
N ILE A 91 22.00 -2.43 -4.16
CA ILE A 91 21.64 -1.06 -4.57
C ILE A 91 22.29 -0.05 -3.62
N SER A 92 22.37 -0.40 -2.34
CA SER A 92 23.05 0.40 -1.30
C SER A 92 24.24 -0.37 -0.75
N GLY A 93 25.39 0.30 -0.62
CA GLY A 93 26.57 -0.23 0.07
C GLY A 93 26.50 -0.09 1.60
N VAL A 94 25.44 0.53 2.12
CA VAL A 94 25.23 0.70 3.56
C VAL A 94 24.75 -0.61 4.14
N VAL A 95 25.66 -1.32 4.82
CA VAL A 95 25.40 -2.62 5.46
C VAL A 95 24.66 -2.45 6.79
N VAL A 96 24.93 -1.35 7.50
CA VAL A 96 24.46 -1.10 8.86
C VAL A 96 23.73 0.23 8.90
N TRP A 97 22.47 0.18 9.32
CA TRP A 97 21.70 1.37 9.66
C TRP A 97 21.60 1.45 11.18
N ASP A 98 22.42 2.29 11.81
CA ASP A 98 22.41 2.42 13.27
C ASP A 98 21.22 3.29 13.71
N CYS A 99 20.09 2.62 13.94
CA CYS A 99 18.94 3.21 14.58
C CYS A 99 18.85 2.69 16.01
N ASN A 100 19.62 3.32 16.90
CA ASN A 100 19.67 3.03 18.34
C ASN A 100 19.92 1.54 18.64
N GLY A 101 20.90 0.94 17.98
CA GLY A 101 21.29 -0.45 18.21
C GLY A 101 20.56 -1.50 17.36
N SER A 102 19.61 -1.11 16.50
CA SER A 102 19.25 -1.96 15.35
C SER A 102 20.37 -1.86 14.32
N LEU A 103 20.78 -3.00 13.76
CA LEU A 103 21.78 -3.03 12.68
C LEU A 103 21.13 -3.00 11.29
N THR A 104 19.82 -3.20 11.22
CA THR A 104 19.07 -3.31 9.97
C THR A 104 17.83 -2.44 10.02
N GLU A 105 17.66 -1.60 9.01
CA GLU A 105 16.39 -0.94 8.73
C GLU A 105 15.59 -1.80 7.76
N ASP A 106 14.65 -2.56 8.30
CA ASP A 106 13.62 -3.27 7.52
C ASP A 106 12.23 -2.66 7.81
N SER A 107 11.21 -3.11 7.07
CA SER A 107 9.85 -2.60 7.22
C SER A 107 9.31 -2.78 8.65
N TRP A 108 9.71 -3.84 9.35
CA TRP A 108 9.29 -4.11 10.71
C TRP A 108 9.93 -3.16 11.71
N HIS A 109 11.23 -2.95 11.60
CA HIS A 109 11.97 -1.98 12.41
C HIS A 109 11.33 -0.61 12.28
N VAL A 110 11.10 -0.16 11.05
CA VAL A 110 10.48 1.13 10.75
C VAL A 110 9.06 1.23 11.34
N LEU A 111 8.26 0.16 11.22
CA LEU A 111 6.86 0.13 11.66
C LEU A 111 6.68 0.02 13.18
N LEU A 112 7.59 -0.65 13.91
CA LEU A 112 7.39 -1.02 15.31
C LEU A 112 8.39 -0.37 16.28
N PRO A 113 9.69 -0.71 16.30
CA PRO A 113 10.62 -0.19 17.31
C PRO A 113 11.40 1.06 16.92
N CYS A 114 11.33 1.55 15.66
CA CYS A 114 12.24 2.60 15.20
C CYS A 114 12.05 3.92 15.99
N PRO A 115 13.06 4.36 16.78
CA PRO A 115 12.99 5.61 17.51
C PRO A 115 12.92 6.84 16.59
N LEU A 116 13.51 6.78 15.40
CA LEU A 116 13.48 7.88 14.42
C LEU A 116 12.07 8.14 13.88
N HIS A 117 11.17 7.15 13.98
CA HIS A 117 9.78 7.25 13.51
C HIS A 117 8.78 7.18 14.66
N THR A 118 9.18 7.63 15.87
CA THR A 118 8.30 7.65 17.04
C THR A 118 7.03 8.47 16.79
N GLU A 119 7.16 9.69 16.28
CA GLU A 119 6.00 10.56 16.01
C GLU A 119 5.02 9.97 14.99
N PRO A 120 5.45 9.54 13.78
CA PRO A 120 4.55 8.85 12.85
C PRO A 120 3.89 7.59 13.43
N ARG A 121 4.60 6.81 14.27
CA ARG A 121 4.03 5.60 14.90
C ARG A 121 3.00 5.93 15.98
N LEU A 122 3.19 7.01 16.74
CA LEU A 122 2.19 7.47 17.70
C LEU A 122 0.90 7.83 16.97
N GLN A 123 1.02 8.60 15.88
CA GLN A 123 -0.12 8.96 15.05
C GLN A 123 -0.81 7.72 14.42
N LEU A 124 -0.02 6.76 13.92
CA LEU A 124 -0.54 5.46 13.47
C LEU A 124 -1.36 4.76 14.56
N THR A 125 -0.84 4.73 15.79
CA THR A 125 -1.51 4.09 16.93
C THR A 125 -2.81 4.80 17.31
N GLU A 126 -2.83 6.13 17.29
CA GLU A 126 -4.02 6.94 17.54
C GLU A 126 -5.09 6.71 16.47
N ASP A 127 -4.70 6.71 15.19
CA ASP A 127 -5.61 6.47 14.06
C ASP A 127 -6.22 5.06 14.10
N LEU A 128 -5.43 4.05 14.50
CA LEU A 128 -5.92 2.69 14.70
C LEU A 128 -6.91 2.62 15.87
N CYS A 129 -6.61 3.31 16.98
CA CYS A 129 -7.48 3.42 18.14
C CYS A 129 -8.82 4.08 17.76
N ALA A 130 -8.78 5.17 17.00
CA ALA A 130 -9.97 5.86 16.47
C ALA A 130 -10.78 4.97 15.50
N SER A 131 -10.13 3.98 14.89
CA SER A 131 -10.77 2.97 14.03
C SER A 131 -11.29 1.76 14.81
N GLY A 132 -11.15 1.75 16.14
CA GLY A 132 -11.64 0.69 17.04
C GLY A 132 -10.61 -0.41 17.36
N ILE A 133 -9.38 -0.30 16.87
CA ILE A 133 -8.30 -1.24 17.15
C ILE A 133 -7.55 -0.73 18.40
N ARG A 134 -7.76 -1.40 19.53
CA ARG A 134 -7.10 -1.03 20.80
C ARG A 134 -5.71 -1.67 20.89
N GLY A 135 -4.76 -0.90 21.42
CA GLY A 135 -3.37 -1.35 21.59
C GLY A 135 -3.20 -2.41 22.70
N PRO A 136 -2.14 -3.23 22.63
CA PRO A 136 -1.14 -3.29 21.57
C PRO A 136 -1.70 -3.98 20.31
N TRP A 137 -1.56 -3.32 19.15
CA TRP A 137 -1.97 -3.86 17.86
C TRP A 137 -0.86 -4.73 17.25
N ASN A 138 -1.24 -5.63 16.35
CA ASN A 138 -0.34 -6.49 15.58
C ASN A 138 -0.45 -6.19 14.07
N ALA A 139 0.38 -6.83 13.25
CA ALA A 139 0.39 -6.58 11.80
C ALA A 139 -0.94 -6.88 11.10
N ALA A 140 -1.69 -7.90 11.52
CA ALA A 140 -2.97 -8.22 10.90
C ALA A 140 -4.00 -7.10 11.12
N ASP A 141 -3.91 -6.34 12.22
CA ASP A 141 -4.80 -5.23 12.50
C ASP A 141 -4.68 -4.09 11.47
N LEU A 142 -3.49 -3.92 10.87
CA LEU A 142 -3.22 -2.93 9.82
C LEU A 142 -3.93 -3.26 8.48
N VAL A 143 -4.45 -4.47 8.34
CA VAL A 143 -5.26 -4.88 7.19
C VAL A 143 -6.65 -5.36 7.57
N ALA A 144 -7.01 -5.40 8.86
CA ALA A 144 -8.26 -6.02 9.33
C ALA A 144 -9.55 -5.30 8.90
N SER A 145 -9.48 -4.03 8.50
CA SER A 145 -10.66 -3.24 8.13
C SER A 145 -10.42 -2.40 6.89
N SER A 146 -11.49 -1.93 6.23
CA SER A 146 -11.40 -1.00 5.10
C SER A 146 -10.78 0.36 5.44
N ARG A 147 -10.66 0.69 6.74
CA ARG A 147 -10.01 1.91 7.22
C ARG A 147 -8.52 1.71 7.46
N SER A 148 -8.10 0.50 7.84
CA SER A 148 -6.71 0.21 8.24
C SER A 148 -5.68 0.49 7.12
N PRO A 149 -5.93 0.15 5.83
CA PRO A 149 -5.01 0.49 4.74
C PRO A 149 -4.81 2.00 4.54
N VAL A 150 -5.82 2.83 4.83
CA VAL A 150 -5.70 4.29 4.74
C VAL A 150 -4.77 4.82 5.82
N THR A 151 -4.85 4.25 7.02
CA THR A 151 -3.95 4.60 8.12
C THR A 151 -2.52 4.17 7.82
N LEU A 152 -2.31 2.93 7.36
CA LEU A 152 -1.00 2.44 6.96
C LEU A 152 -0.41 3.28 5.81
N GLU A 153 -1.24 3.68 4.85
CA GLU A 153 -0.83 4.55 3.75
C GLU A 153 -0.32 5.92 4.24
N ARG A 154 -1.00 6.54 5.20
CA ARG A 154 -0.58 7.82 5.78
C ARG A 154 0.77 7.70 6.47
N PHE A 155 0.93 6.67 7.29
CA PHE A 155 2.20 6.35 7.94
C PHE A 155 3.31 6.11 6.91
N ALA A 156 3.05 5.28 5.91
CA ALA A 156 4.03 4.94 4.88
C ALA A 156 4.47 6.16 4.07
N ARG A 157 3.55 7.08 3.75
CA ARG A 157 3.89 8.35 3.10
C ARG A 157 4.77 9.22 3.97
N ALA A 158 4.46 9.36 5.26
CA ALA A 158 5.26 10.19 6.17
C ALA A 158 6.73 9.75 6.28
N ILE A 159 7.03 8.49 5.95
CA ILE A 159 8.37 7.91 6.03
C ILE A 159 9.07 7.84 4.67
N LEU A 160 8.33 7.50 3.61
CA LEU A 160 8.90 7.18 2.29
C LEU A 160 8.78 8.32 1.26
N SER A 161 8.15 9.45 1.60
CA SER A 161 8.04 10.63 0.72
C SER A 161 9.18 11.61 0.93
#